data_AF-A0A1C5UB76-F1
#
_entry.id   AF-A0A1C5UB76-F1
#
_cell.length_a   1.000
_cell.length_b   1.000
_cell.length_c   1.000
_cell.angle_alpha   90.00
_cell.angle_beta   90.00
_cell.angle_gamma   90.00
#
_symmetry.space_group_name_H-M   'P 1'
#
loop_
_entity.id
_entity.type
_entity.pdbx_description
1 polymer ?
#
loop_
_entity_poly.entity_id
_entity_poly.type
_entity_poly.pdbx_seq_one_letter_code
_entity_poly.pdbx_strand_id
1 'polypeptide(L)'
;MKKKVLALILGTMLVLSLAACGGSEETEDTTATEAVETEETADTAEDTEEVAEETAETDTEFAEGDDGPLWSIDMMTEPVDVADTTWSFTGGCVDGEELTDEEIAASLEQYGGKLEFVFNADGTAKMVQGGGEMDGTYEADSTGYGVYFDNNGSELRYYCAFAQQDDGSVVMIALSDTTGYNGLYFMQ
;
A
#
# COMPACT_ATOMS: atom_id res chain seq x y z
N MET A 1 24.46 -13.88 -20.86
CA MET A 1 23.02 -13.71 -20.60
C MET A 1 22.84 -13.69 -19.09
N LYS A 2 22.86 -12.50 -18.49
CA LYS A 2 22.67 -12.34 -17.04
C LYS A 2 21.17 -12.34 -16.82
N LYS A 3 20.63 -13.46 -16.32
CA LYS A 3 19.24 -13.51 -15.87
C LYS A 3 19.15 -12.56 -14.69
N LYS A 4 18.59 -11.36 -14.88
CA LYS A 4 18.19 -10.49 -13.78
C LYS A 4 17.08 -11.28 -13.07
N VAL A 5 17.43 -11.93 -11.96
CA VAL A 5 16.44 -12.62 -11.12
C VAL A 5 15.61 -11.50 -10.50
N LEU A 6 14.42 -11.28 -11.04
CA LEU A 6 13.41 -10.36 -10.52
C LEU A 6 12.96 -10.91 -9.16
N ALA A 7 13.72 -10.59 -8.12
CA ALA A 7 13.45 -11.00 -6.76
C ALA A 7 12.55 -9.94 -6.10
N LEU A 8 11.29 -9.90 -6.52
CA LEU A 8 10.23 -9.25 -5.75
C LEU A 8 9.88 -10.22 -4.60
N ILE A 9 10.65 -10.13 -3.51
CA ILE A 9 10.47 -10.95 -2.31
C ILE A 9 9.19 -10.48 -1.62
N LEU A 10 8.04 -11.01 -2.03
CA LEU A 10 6.80 -10.96 -1.27
C LEU A 10 6.39 -12.40 -0.96
N GLY A 11 6.50 -12.74 0.32
CA GLY A 11 6.50 -14.09 0.86
C GLY A 11 5.21 -14.85 0.53
N THR A 12 5.35 -15.89 -0.30
CA THR A 12 4.35 -16.94 -0.46
C THR A 12 4.42 -17.89 0.74
N MET A 13 3.56 -17.70 1.74
CA MET A 13 3.18 -18.79 2.66
C MET A 13 1.76 -19.23 2.39
N LEU A 14 1.66 -20.21 1.49
CA LEU A 14 0.44 -20.92 1.16
C LEU A 14 0.14 -21.93 2.29
N VAL A 15 -0.73 -21.57 3.24
CA VAL A 15 -1.20 -22.49 4.29
C VAL A 15 -2.61 -22.97 3.97
N LEU A 16 -2.72 -24.21 3.46
CA LEU A 16 -3.96 -24.96 3.46
C LEU A 16 -4.38 -25.25 4.91
N SER A 17 -5.51 -24.72 5.36
CA SER A 17 -6.17 -25.19 6.59
C SER A 17 -7.49 -25.86 6.25
N LEU A 18 -7.42 -27.18 6.03
CA LEU A 18 -8.58 -28.06 5.95
C LEU A 18 -8.51 -29.07 7.11
N ALA A 19 -9.19 -28.78 8.22
CA ALA A 19 -9.64 -29.71 9.26
C ALA A 19 -10.74 -28.97 10.07
N ALA A 20 -12.04 -29.26 9.97
CA ALA A 20 -12.79 -30.50 10.18
C ALA A 20 -12.82 -30.97 11.65
N CYS A 21 -14.02 -30.92 12.25
CA CYS A 21 -14.46 -31.50 13.55
C CYS A 21 -13.73 -30.99 14.81
N GLY A 22 -14.36 -30.68 15.94
CA GLY A 22 -15.67 -31.06 16.47
C GLY A 22 -15.50 -31.35 17.98
N GLY A 23 -16.51 -31.10 18.81
CA GLY A 23 -16.60 -31.66 20.17
C GLY A 23 -16.76 -30.64 21.30
N SER A 24 -17.71 -30.95 22.20
CA SER A 24 -18.37 -30.10 23.18
C SER A 24 -17.74 -30.03 24.59
N GLU A 25 -18.24 -29.06 25.37
CA GLU A 25 -18.62 -29.08 26.81
C GLU A 25 -17.59 -29.03 27.97
N GLU A 26 -17.94 -28.13 28.92
CA GLU A 26 -17.65 -28.04 30.39
C GLU A 26 -16.18 -27.90 30.86
N THR A 27 -15.81 -27.21 31.96
CA THR A 27 -16.45 -26.90 33.25
C THR A 27 -15.64 -25.79 33.99
N GLU A 28 -16.22 -25.25 35.05
CA GLU A 28 -15.82 -24.12 35.90
C GLU A 28 -14.54 -24.25 36.78
N ASP A 29 -14.11 -23.08 37.28
CA ASP A 29 -13.87 -22.72 38.70
C ASP A 29 -12.45 -22.33 39.17
N THR A 30 -12.43 -21.29 40.02
CA THR A 30 -11.63 -21.12 41.26
C THR A 30 -10.55 -20.02 41.29
N THR A 31 -10.97 -18.89 41.90
CA THR A 31 -10.33 -18.15 43.03
C THR A 31 -9.07 -17.32 42.74
N ALA A 32 -9.19 -15.98 42.73
CA ALA A 32 -8.90 -15.03 43.83
C ALA A 32 -7.51 -15.23 44.48
N THR A 33 -6.64 -14.23 44.60
CA THR A 33 -6.60 -13.18 45.65
C THR A 33 -5.36 -12.32 45.31
N GLU A 34 -5.40 -11.00 45.34
CA GLU A 34 -4.71 -10.23 46.40
C GLU A 34 -5.25 -8.79 46.48
N ALA A 35 -5.37 -8.32 47.71
CA ALA A 35 -5.89 -7.05 48.18
C ALA A 35 -4.70 -6.21 48.69
N VAL A 36 -4.66 -4.88 48.44
CA VAL A 36 -4.93 -3.79 49.43
C VAL A 36 -3.71 -3.57 50.36
N GLU A 37 -2.96 -2.46 50.31
CA GLU A 37 -3.22 -1.13 50.93
C GLU A 37 -2.11 -0.12 50.55
N THR A 38 -2.39 1.16 50.23
CA THR A 38 -2.60 2.35 51.13
C THR A 38 -1.22 2.85 51.66
N GLU A 39 -0.74 4.11 51.55
CA GLU A 39 -1.34 5.44 51.76
C GLU A 39 -0.31 6.58 51.46
N GLU A 40 -0.82 7.81 51.19
CA GLU A 40 -0.28 9.18 51.49
C GLU A 40 1.03 9.68 50.82
N THR A 41 1.29 10.95 50.49
CA THR A 41 0.65 12.29 50.58
C THR A 41 1.47 13.25 49.68
N ALA A 42 0.83 14.05 48.81
CA ALA A 42 0.67 15.52 48.88
C ALA A 42 1.77 16.43 48.26
N ASP A 43 1.26 17.33 47.42
CA ASP A 43 1.67 18.71 47.09
C ASP A 43 2.79 19.05 46.08
N THR A 44 2.30 19.49 44.91
CA THR A 44 2.54 20.78 44.22
C THR A 44 3.96 21.35 44.15
N ALA A 45 4.48 21.41 42.92
CA ALA A 45 5.05 22.64 42.34
C ALA A 45 5.03 22.53 40.80
N GLU A 46 4.41 23.52 40.15
CA GLU A 46 4.68 23.87 38.76
C GLU A 46 6.19 24.01 38.55
N ASP A 47 6.72 23.33 37.54
CA ASP A 47 7.78 23.92 36.73
C ASP A 47 7.55 23.46 35.29
N THR A 48 7.02 24.41 34.53
CA THR A 48 6.85 24.36 33.08
C THR A 48 8.25 24.43 32.46
N GLU A 49 8.88 23.27 32.24
CA GLU A 49 9.94 23.17 31.24
C GLU A 49 9.30 22.82 29.91
N GLU A 50 9.13 23.87 29.10
CA GLU A 50 8.86 23.83 27.67
C GLU A 50 9.96 23.00 27.00
N VAL A 51 9.72 21.69 26.87
CA VAL A 51 10.43 20.86 25.92
C VAL A 51 9.93 21.28 24.56
N ALA A 52 10.63 22.25 23.97
CA ALA A 52 10.56 22.49 22.54
C ALA A 52 10.89 21.15 21.86
N GLU A 53 9.85 20.46 21.40
CA GLU A 53 9.97 19.45 20.37
C GLU A 53 10.50 20.20 19.15
N GLU A 54 11.82 20.20 19.00
CA GLU A 54 12.44 20.39 17.70
C GLU A 54 12.03 19.17 16.88
N THR A 55 10.83 19.24 16.31
CA THR A 55 10.49 18.49 15.11
C THR A 55 11.54 18.89 14.09
N ALA A 56 12.57 18.07 13.99
CA ALA A 56 13.43 18.05 12.83
C ALA A 56 12.53 17.69 11.66
N GLU A 57 11.94 18.73 11.06
CA GLU A 57 11.50 18.73 9.68
C GLU A 57 12.75 18.26 8.91
N THR A 58 12.82 16.97 8.60
CA THR A 58 13.68 16.52 7.51
C THR A 58 13.03 17.07 6.25
N ASP A 59 13.29 18.36 6.02
CA ASP A 59 13.18 19.01 4.72
C ASP A 59 14.07 18.16 3.81
N THR A 60 13.42 17.22 3.15
CA THR A 60 14.08 16.35 2.20
C THR A 60 14.38 17.28 1.04
N GLU A 61 15.61 17.78 1.00
CA GLU A 61 16.07 18.61 -0.11
C GLU A 61 15.82 17.82 -1.40
N PHE A 62 14.82 18.25 -2.17
CA PHE A 62 14.56 17.78 -3.52
C PHE A 62 15.78 18.20 -4.35
N ALA A 63 16.74 17.30 -4.48
CA ALA A 63 17.85 17.50 -5.37
C ALA A 63 17.28 17.69 -6.78
N GLU A 64 17.62 18.80 -7.44
CA GLU A 64 17.37 19.02 -8.86
C GLU A 64 18.18 17.95 -9.63
N GLY A 65 17.60 16.78 -9.81
CA GLY A 65 18.24 15.60 -10.35
C GLY A 65 17.21 14.55 -10.76
N ASP A 66 16.98 14.48 -12.08
CA ASP A 66 16.21 13.48 -12.82
C ASP A 66 15.04 12.86 -12.05
N ASP A 67 13.96 13.64 -11.86
CA ASP A 67 12.64 13.06 -11.63
C ASP A 67 12.44 11.99 -12.71
N GLY A 68 12.32 10.73 -12.28
CA GLY A 68 12.42 9.58 -13.17
C GLY A 68 11.42 9.62 -14.33
N PRO A 69 11.55 8.73 -15.31
CA PRO A 69 10.81 8.81 -16.57
C PRO A 69 9.29 8.90 -16.41
N LEU A 70 8.72 8.37 -15.31
CA LEU A 70 7.30 8.45 -15.02
C LEU A 70 6.82 9.87 -14.70
N TRP A 71 7.67 10.71 -14.08
CA TRP A 71 7.33 12.11 -13.82
C TRP A 71 7.42 12.99 -15.06
N SER A 72 8.06 12.50 -16.14
CA SER A 72 8.09 13.18 -17.44
C SER A 72 6.82 12.93 -18.28
N ILE A 73 5.93 12.05 -17.84
CA ILE A 73 4.64 11.81 -18.49
C ILE A 73 3.71 13.00 -18.21
N ASP A 74 2.92 13.40 -19.22
CA ASP A 74 1.88 14.43 -19.05
C ASP A 74 0.73 13.88 -18.20
N MET A 75 0.87 14.03 -16.88
CA MET A 75 -0.11 13.60 -15.89
C MET A 75 -1.29 14.57 -15.87
N MET A 76 -2.49 14.02 -15.72
CA MET A 76 -3.68 14.79 -15.41
C MET A 76 -3.47 15.60 -14.13
N THR A 77 -3.87 16.87 -14.19
CA THR A 77 -3.82 17.81 -13.07
C THR A 77 -5.17 17.96 -12.36
N GLU A 78 -6.24 17.43 -12.96
CA GLU A 78 -7.55 17.32 -12.36
C GLU A 78 -7.72 15.92 -11.77
N PRO A 79 -8.27 15.78 -10.55
CA PRO A 79 -8.45 14.47 -9.93
C PRO A 79 -9.46 13.63 -10.72
N VAL A 80 -9.08 12.38 -10.99
CA VAL A 80 -9.98 11.36 -11.56
C VAL A 80 -10.89 10.82 -10.46
N ASP A 81 -12.19 10.69 -10.70
CA ASP A 81 -13.09 10.00 -9.76
C ASP A 81 -12.87 8.49 -9.85
N VAL A 82 -12.33 7.91 -8.79
CA VAL A 82 -12.04 6.48 -8.70
C VAL A 82 -13.07 5.71 -7.89
N ALA A 83 -14.03 6.36 -7.23
CA ALA A 83 -15.01 5.65 -6.42
C ALA A 83 -15.83 4.65 -7.24
N ASP A 84 -16.02 3.44 -6.70
CA ASP A 84 -16.73 2.33 -7.35
C ASP A 84 -16.12 1.89 -8.70
N THR A 85 -14.80 1.98 -8.83
CA THR A 85 -14.06 1.55 -10.03
C THR A 85 -13.13 0.37 -9.77
N THR A 86 -12.74 -0.32 -10.84
CA THR A 86 -11.75 -1.40 -10.82
C THR A 86 -10.76 -1.15 -11.95
N TRP A 87 -9.48 -1.28 -11.65
CA TRP A 87 -8.39 -1.00 -12.55
C TRP A 87 -7.51 -2.24 -12.68
N SER A 88 -7.33 -2.74 -13.89
CA SER A 88 -6.63 -3.98 -14.21
C SER A 88 -5.22 -3.71 -14.70
N PHE A 89 -4.24 -4.47 -14.19
CA PHE A 89 -2.85 -4.35 -14.58
C PHE A 89 -2.65 -4.56 -16.09
N THR A 90 -1.92 -3.64 -16.72
CA THR A 90 -1.63 -3.69 -18.16
C THR A 90 -0.14 -3.56 -18.49
N GLY A 91 0.71 -3.20 -17.53
CA GLY A 91 2.13 -2.96 -17.78
C GLY A 91 2.81 -2.22 -16.63
N GLY A 92 4.00 -1.67 -16.87
CA GLY A 92 4.69 -0.86 -15.87
C GLY A 92 6.09 -0.47 -16.32
N CYS A 93 6.76 0.28 -15.45
CA CYS A 93 8.14 0.71 -15.58
C CYS A 93 8.89 0.31 -14.31
N VAL A 94 10.05 -0.32 -14.46
CA VAL A 94 10.89 -0.78 -13.34
C VAL A 94 12.32 -0.34 -13.61
N ASP A 95 12.96 0.28 -12.61
CA ASP A 95 14.29 0.89 -12.74
C ASP A 95 14.40 1.86 -13.94
N GLY A 96 13.29 2.52 -14.30
CA GLY A 96 13.19 3.44 -15.44
C GLY A 96 13.10 2.77 -16.81
N GLU A 97 12.99 1.45 -16.87
CA GLU A 97 12.78 0.68 -18.11
C GLU A 97 11.33 0.19 -18.19
N GLU A 98 10.66 0.47 -19.32
CA GLU A 98 9.34 -0.08 -19.65
C GLU A 98 9.38 -1.61 -19.71
N LEU A 99 8.40 -2.27 -19.09
CA LEU A 99 8.28 -3.71 -19.15
C LEU A 99 7.95 -4.17 -20.57
N THR A 100 8.66 -5.19 -21.03
CA THR A 100 8.32 -5.90 -22.27
C THR A 100 7.10 -6.80 -22.08
N ASP A 101 6.43 -7.21 -23.17
CA ASP A 101 5.29 -8.14 -23.12
C ASP A 101 5.60 -9.44 -22.35
N GLU A 102 6.83 -9.96 -22.49
CA GLU A 102 7.30 -11.14 -21.75
C GLU A 102 7.39 -10.88 -20.24
N GLU A 103 7.86 -9.69 -19.85
CA GLU A 103 7.98 -9.28 -18.45
C GLU A 103 6.62 -8.93 -17.83
N ILE A 104 5.69 -8.36 -18.61
CA ILE A 104 4.30 -8.14 -18.21
C ILE A 104 3.63 -9.48 -17.91
N ALA A 105 3.74 -10.45 -18.81
CA ALA A 105 3.20 -11.79 -18.60
C ALA A 105 3.82 -12.47 -17.36
N ALA A 106 5.15 -12.41 -17.21
CA ALA A 106 5.84 -12.96 -16.05
C ALA A 106 5.46 -12.26 -14.74
N SER A 107 5.18 -10.96 -14.76
CA SER A 107 4.69 -10.21 -13.61
C SER A 107 3.30 -10.66 -13.22
N LEU A 108 2.40 -10.81 -14.20
CA LEU A 108 1.03 -11.27 -13.95
C LEU A 108 1.00 -12.70 -13.40
N GLU A 109 1.87 -13.60 -13.89
CA GLU A 109 2.04 -14.95 -13.34
C GLU A 109 2.44 -14.94 -11.86
N GLN A 110 3.31 -14.01 -11.43
CA GLN A 110 3.69 -13.86 -10.02
C GLN A 110 2.51 -13.48 -9.14
N TYR A 111 1.57 -12.70 -9.67
CA TYR A 111 0.31 -12.36 -9.00
C TYR A 111 -0.79 -13.44 -9.15
N GLY A 112 -0.45 -14.63 -9.65
CA GLY A 112 -1.42 -15.71 -9.83
C GLY A 112 -2.34 -15.53 -11.04
N GLY A 113 -1.92 -14.74 -12.03
CA GLY A 113 -2.65 -14.50 -13.27
C GLY A 113 -3.62 -13.32 -13.23
N LYS A 114 -3.67 -12.57 -12.13
CA LYS A 114 -4.56 -11.42 -11.94
C LYS A 114 -3.91 -10.38 -11.03
N LEU A 115 -4.03 -9.11 -11.37
CA LEU A 115 -3.72 -7.99 -10.49
C LEU A 115 -4.67 -6.83 -10.81
N GLU A 116 -5.50 -6.44 -9.84
CA GLU A 116 -6.42 -5.31 -9.95
C GLU A 116 -6.38 -4.44 -8.69
N PHE A 117 -6.62 -3.15 -8.84
CA PHE A 117 -6.96 -2.23 -7.75
C PHE A 117 -8.45 -1.93 -7.83
N VAL A 118 -9.18 -2.16 -6.74
CA VAL A 118 -10.60 -1.85 -6.60
C VAL A 118 -10.74 -0.72 -5.60
N PHE A 119 -11.44 0.34 -5.98
CA PHE A 119 -11.70 1.50 -5.14
C PHE A 119 -13.20 1.56 -4.81
N ASN A 120 -13.54 1.51 -3.53
CA ASN A 120 -14.94 1.55 -3.08
C ASN A 120 -15.33 2.96 -2.64
N ALA A 121 -16.59 3.37 -2.83
CA ALA A 121 -17.05 4.71 -2.47
C ALA A 121 -16.88 5.12 -0.99
N ASP A 122 -16.60 4.19 -0.07
CA ASP A 122 -16.37 4.47 1.35
C ASP A 122 -14.91 4.80 1.70
N GLY A 123 -14.02 4.91 0.70
CA GLY A 123 -12.60 5.19 0.91
C GLY A 123 -11.75 3.93 1.15
N THR A 124 -12.35 2.74 1.11
CA THR A 124 -11.62 1.48 1.16
C THR A 124 -11.14 1.08 -0.23
N ALA A 125 -9.99 0.39 -0.29
CA ALA A 125 -9.43 -0.17 -1.51
C ALA A 125 -9.17 -1.67 -1.34
N LYS A 126 -9.08 -2.41 -2.45
CA LYS A 126 -8.62 -3.80 -2.47
C LYS A 126 -7.60 -4.01 -3.57
N MET A 127 -6.51 -4.71 -3.26
CA MET A 127 -5.64 -5.30 -4.27
C MET A 127 -6.09 -6.73 -4.50
N VAL A 128 -6.63 -7.01 -5.70
CA VAL A 128 -7.15 -8.34 -6.06
C VAL A 128 -6.12 -9.08 -6.89
N GLN A 129 -5.67 -10.22 -6.40
CA GLN A 129 -4.70 -11.10 -7.04
C GLN A 129 -5.30 -12.47 -7.31
N GLY A 130 -4.66 -13.28 -8.15
CA GLY A 130 -5.10 -14.67 -8.37
C GLY A 130 -5.03 -15.53 -7.11
N GLY A 131 -4.17 -15.15 -6.14
CA GLY A 131 -4.01 -15.82 -4.85
C GLY A 131 -4.95 -15.36 -3.73
N GLY A 132 -5.70 -14.28 -3.92
CA GLY A 132 -6.56 -13.69 -2.88
C GLY A 132 -6.69 -12.18 -3.00
N GLU A 133 -7.23 -11.55 -1.96
CA GLU A 133 -7.40 -10.10 -1.88
C GLU A 133 -6.61 -9.55 -0.70
N MET A 134 -6.12 -8.33 -0.86
CA MET A 134 -5.52 -7.53 0.20
C MET A 134 -6.39 -6.31 0.45
N ASP A 135 -6.78 -6.09 1.70
CA ASP A 135 -7.55 -4.91 2.08
C ASP A 135 -6.65 -3.68 2.18
N GLY A 136 -7.22 -2.52 1.95
CA GLY A 136 -6.53 -1.25 2.00
C GLY A 136 -7.47 -0.06 2.08
N THR A 137 -6.89 1.13 2.02
CA THR A 137 -7.58 2.41 1.97
C THR A 137 -6.97 3.30 0.90
N TYR A 138 -7.71 4.30 0.47
CA TYR A 138 -7.20 5.33 -0.43
C TYR A 138 -7.63 6.72 0.02
N GLU A 139 -6.76 7.69 -0.20
CA GLU A 139 -6.96 9.08 0.19
C GLU A 139 -6.61 9.98 -0.99
N ALA A 140 -7.48 10.97 -1.26
CA ALA A 140 -7.22 11.96 -2.29
C ALA A 140 -6.07 12.87 -1.88
N ASP A 141 -5.19 13.16 -2.84
CA ASP A 141 -4.15 14.18 -2.74
C ASP A 141 -4.40 15.25 -3.83
N SER A 142 -3.47 16.19 -4.00
CA SER A 142 -3.58 17.32 -4.92
C SER A 142 -4.00 16.94 -6.35
N THR A 143 -3.41 15.89 -6.94
CA THR A 143 -3.68 15.47 -8.33
C THR A 143 -3.94 13.97 -8.50
N GLY A 144 -3.89 13.19 -7.41
CA GLY A 144 -3.97 11.74 -7.45
C GLY A 144 -4.46 11.16 -6.13
N TYR A 145 -4.08 9.91 -5.85
CA TYR A 145 -4.47 9.23 -4.61
C TYR A 145 -3.28 8.51 -3.97
N GLY A 146 -3.13 8.68 -2.66
CA GLY A 146 -2.35 7.76 -1.84
C GLY A 146 -3.15 6.48 -1.62
N VAL A 147 -2.56 5.32 -1.88
CA VAL A 147 -3.20 4.00 -1.71
C VAL A 147 -2.33 3.13 -0.82
N TYR A 148 -2.95 2.51 0.18
CA TYR A 148 -2.26 1.79 1.25
C TYR A 148 -2.92 0.43 1.44
N PHE A 149 -2.18 -0.66 1.18
CA PHE A 149 -2.66 -2.03 1.36
C PHE A 149 -1.97 -2.72 2.53
N ASP A 150 -2.73 -3.44 3.35
CA ASP A 150 -2.20 -4.24 4.47
C ASP A 150 -1.70 -5.60 3.98
N ASN A 151 -0.38 -5.70 3.84
CA ASN A 151 0.30 -6.94 3.51
C ASN A 151 0.81 -7.63 4.78
N ASN A 152 -0.10 -8.29 5.50
CA ASN A 152 0.20 -9.07 6.70
C ASN A 152 0.98 -8.26 7.77
N GLY A 153 0.54 -7.03 8.04
CA GLY A 153 1.16 -6.13 9.01
C GLY A 153 2.30 -5.27 8.45
N SER A 154 2.62 -5.38 7.16
CA SER A 154 3.45 -4.42 6.43
C SER A 154 2.58 -3.62 5.47
N GLU A 155 2.73 -2.30 5.44
CA GLU A 155 1.98 -1.45 4.51
C GLU A 155 2.66 -1.44 3.12
N LEU A 156 1.92 -1.77 2.08
CA LEU A 156 2.29 -1.49 0.69
C LEU A 156 1.67 -0.15 0.29
N ARG A 157 2.51 0.80 -0.12
CA ARG A 157 2.11 2.15 -0.46
C ARG A 157 2.29 2.41 -1.95
N TYR A 158 1.30 3.05 -2.55
CA TYR A 158 1.36 3.58 -3.92
C TYR A 158 0.85 5.01 -3.97
N TYR A 159 1.40 5.81 -4.88
CA TYR A 159 0.76 7.03 -5.35
C TYR A 159 0.16 6.79 -6.73
N CYS A 160 -1.15 6.86 -6.85
CA CYS A 160 -1.89 6.70 -8.10
C CYS A 160 -2.02 8.06 -8.78
N ALA A 161 -1.21 8.28 -9.82
CA ALA A 161 -1.36 9.38 -10.77
C ALA A 161 -2.11 8.89 -12.02
N PHE A 162 -2.65 9.82 -12.82
CA PHE A 162 -3.43 9.47 -14.00
C PHE A 162 -2.89 10.20 -15.21
N ALA A 163 -2.90 9.55 -16.37
CA ALA A 163 -2.56 10.19 -17.64
C ALA A 163 -3.64 9.89 -18.68
N GLN A 164 -3.91 10.87 -19.55
CA GLN A 164 -4.83 10.69 -20.67
C GLN A 164 -4.08 10.12 -21.87
N GLN A 165 -4.62 9.07 -22.48
CA GLN A 165 -4.14 8.57 -23.75
C GLN A 165 -4.81 9.32 -24.92
N ASP A 166 -4.19 9.28 -26.09
CA ASP A 166 -4.69 9.94 -27.31
C ASP A 166 -6.10 9.46 -27.73
N ASP A 167 -6.49 8.25 -27.35
CA ASP A 167 -7.81 7.67 -27.62
C ASP A 167 -8.88 8.06 -26.58
N GLY A 168 -8.52 8.89 -25.59
CA GLY A 168 -9.37 9.36 -24.52
C GLY A 168 -9.48 8.39 -23.33
N SER A 169 -8.88 7.20 -23.41
CA SER A 169 -8.76 6.33 -22.24
C SER A 169 -7.82 6.93 -21.20
N VAL A 170 -7.98 6.50 -19.95
CA VAL A 170 -7.15 6.94 -18.83
C VAL A 170 -6.32 5.76 -18.37
N VAL A 171 -5.03 5.97 -18.18
CA VAL A 171 -4.15 5.03 -17.51
C VAL A 171 -3.91 5.53 -16.09
N MET A 172 -4.04 4.62 -15.12
CA MET A 172 -3.59 4.85 -13.75
C MET A 172 -2.17 4.34 -13.61
N ILE A 173 -1.28 5.19 -13.12
CA ILE A 173 0.13 4.89 -12.86
C ILE A 173 0.28 4.83 -11.34
N ALA A 174 0.40 3.62 -10.79
CA ALA A 174 0.63 3.38 -9.38
C ALA A 174 2.14 3.39 -9.10
N LEU A 175 2.67 4.55 -8.72
CA LEU A 175 4.07 4.76 -8.34
C LEU A 175 4.36 4.08 -7.00
N SER A 176 5.41 3.26 -6.93
CA SER A 176 5.79 2.58 -5.68
C SER A 176 6.68 3.42 -4.76
N ASP A 177 7.24 4.50 -5.28
CA ASP A 177 8.10 5.44 -4.57
C ASP A 177 8.01 6.84 -5.22
N THR A 178 8.70 7.82 -4.64
CA THR A 178 8.69 9.20 -5.13
C THR A 178 9.69 9.48 -6.25
N THR A 179 10.50 8.49 -6.65
CA THR A 179 11.61 8.71 -7.59
C THR A 179 11.14 8.74 -9.04
N GLY A 180 9.98 8.17 -9.36
CA GLY A 180 9.46 8.11 -10.73
C GLY A 180 10.14 7.07 -11.62
N TYR A 181 10.93 6.16 -11.05
CA TYR A 181 11.57 5.06 -11.79
C TYR A 181 10.76 3.75 -11.73
N ASN A 182 9.86 3.63 -10.75
CA ASN A 182 9.11 2.40 -10.50
C ASN A 182 7.61 2.69 -10.41
N GLY A 183 6.83 2.05 -11.28
CA GLY A 183 5.38 2.19 -11.28
C GLY A 183 4.70 1.10 -12.10
N LEU A 184 3.46 0.79 -11.71
CA LEU A 184 2.61 -0.17 -12.42
C LEU A 184 1.48 0.57 -13.14
N TYR A 185 1.13 0.11 -14.33
CA TYR A 185 0.08 0.69 -15.15
C TYR A 185 -1.19 -0.13 -15.08
N PHE A 186 -2.31 0.57 -14.97
CA PHE A 186 -3.63 -0.04 -14.93
C PHE A 186 -4.62 0.70 -15.83
N MET A 187 -5.58 -0.04 -16.37
CA MET A 187 -6.71 0.50 -17.13
C MET A 187 -8.02 -0.05 -16.57
N GLN A 188 -9.10 0.73 -16.71
CA GLN A 188 -10.45 0.36 -16.28
C GLN A 188 -11.12 -0.65 -17.23
#